data_AF-A0A7X4CWU9-F1
#
_entry.id   AF-A0A7X4CWU9-F1
#
_cell.length_a   1.000
_cell.length_b   1.000
_cell.length_c   1.000
_cell.angle_alpha   90.00
_cell.angle_beta   90.00
_cell.angle_gamma   90.00
#
_symmetry.space_group_name_H-M   'P 1'
#
loop_
_entity.id
_entity.type
_entity.pdbx_description
1 polymer ?
#
loop_
_entity_poly.entity_id
_entity_poly.type
_entity_poly.pdbx_seq_one_letter_code
_entity_poly.pdbx_strand_id
1 'polypeptide(L)'
;LTPEHVEALDMFDRLANDRDLHLSMRLRPGDMQFVYNHGLLHDRTGFLDWPEPQRRRHLLRLWLSVPGDRPLPPVFAQRYGSITIGDRGGIVTPETRLHAPIDA
;
A
#
# COMPACT_ATOMS: atom_id res chain seq x y z
N LEU A 1 8.15 4.87 23.86
CA LEU A 1 6.67 4.99 23.80
C LEU A 1 6.16 4.98 25.24
N THR A 2 5.14 5.76 25.57
CA THR A 2 4.50 5.64 26.90
C THR A 2 3.60 4.39 26.91
N PRO A 3 3.18 3.89 28.09
CA PRO A 3 2.22 2.78 28.18
C PRO A 3 0.93 3.05 27.38
N GLU A 4 0.40 4.27 27.41
CA GLU A 4 -0.82 4.65 26.71
C GLU A 4 -0.65 4.62 25.18
N HIS A 5 0.54 4.98 24.68
CA HIS A 5 0.84 4.84 23.25
C HIS A 5 0.86 3.37 22.82
N VAL A 6 1.36 2.47 23.65
CA VAL A 6 1.37 1.04 23.36
C VAL A 6 -0.07 0.50 23.34
N GLU A 7 -0.87 0.84 24.34
CA GLU A 7 -2.29 0.45 24.41
C GLU A 7 -3.08 0.92 23.17
N ALA A 8 -2.85 2.16 22.72
CA ALA A 8 -3.49 2.69 21.52
C ALA A 8 -3.09 1.92 20.25
N LEU A 9 -1.81 1.55 20.11
CA LEU A 9 -1.32 0.75 18.98
C LEU A 9 -1.88 -0.69 19.03
N ASP A 10 -1.95 -1.30 20.22
CA ASP A 10 -2.55 -2.62 20.39
C ASP A 10 -4.04 -2.62 20.02
N MET A 11 -4.78 -1.56 20.39
CA MET A 11 -6.17 -1.41 19.95
C MET A 11 -6.29 -1.25 18.44
N PHE A 12 -5.42 -0.43 17.84
CA PHE A 12 -5.39 -0.26 16.40
C PHE A 12 -5.13 -1.58 15.68
N ASP A 13 -4.15 -2.37 16.13
CA ASP A 13 -3.85 -3.68 15.55
C ASP A 13 -5.02 -4.65 15.69
N ARG A 14 -5.68 -4.69 16.86
CA ARG A 14 -6.89 -5.51 17.05
C ARG A 14 -8.00 -5.13 16.07
N LEU A 15 -8.28 -3.84 15.90
CA LEU A 15 -9.33 -3.36 15.00
C LEU A 15 -8.97 -3.58 13.52
N ALA A 16 -7.71 -3.39 13.14
CA ALA A 16 -7.25 -3.64 11.77
C ALA A 16 -7.40 -5.13 11.37
N ASN A 17 -7.35 -6.05 12.33
CA ASN A 17 -7.56 -7.48 12.14
C ASN A 17 -9.00 -7.94 12.40
N ASP A 18 -9.93 -7.03 12.72
CA ASP A 18 -11.34 -7.36 12.90
C ASP A 18 -12.01 -7.62 11.55
N ARG A 19 -12.64 -8.79 11.42
CA ARG A 19 -13.29 -9.25 10.19
C ARG A 19 -14.49 -8.40 9.80
N ASP A 20 -15.09 -7.70 10.75
CA ASP A 20 -16.21 -6.78 10.50
C ASP A 20 -15.71 -5.42 9.96
N LEU A 21 -14.42 -5.12 10.09
CA LEU A 21 -13.79 -3.86 9.68
C LEU A 21 -12.93 -3.97 8.43
N HIS A 22 -12.67 -5.19 7.93
CA HIS A 22 -11.83 -5.40 6.75
C HIS A 22 -12.53 -6.20 5.64
N LEU A 23 -12.13 -5.95 4.40
CA LEU A 23 -12.58 -6.70 3.23
C LEU A 23 -11.50 -7.70 2.80
N SER A 24 -11.89 -8.94 2.52
CA SER A 24 -11.00 -9.95 1.94
C SER A 24 -11.27 -10.11 0.45
N MET A 25 -10.21 -10.06 -0.36
CA MET A 25 -10.29 -10.22 -1.82
C MET A 25 -9.22 -11.20 -2.31
N ARG A 26 -9.62 -12.13 -3.18
CA ARG A 26 -8.69 -12.96 -3.94
C ARG A 26 -8.55 -12.42 -5.36
N LEU A 27 -7.43 -11.76 -5.64
CA LEU A 27 -7.09 -11.27 -6.97
C LEU A 27 -6.88 -12.44 -7.95
N ARG A 28 -7.57 -12.38 -9.09
CA ARG A 28 -7.40 -13.25 -10.25
C ARG A 28 -6.74 -12.49 -11.40
N PRO A 29 -6.15 -13.19 -12.39
CA PRO A 29 -5.67 -12.53 -13.60
C PRO A 29 -6.75 -11.66 -14.24
N GLY A 30 -6.43 -10.39 -14.50
CA GLY A 30 -7.35 -9.38 -15.02
C GLY A 30 -8.04 -8.52 -13.94
N ASP A 31 -8.03 -8.93 -12.66
CA ASP A 31 -8.58 -8.10 -11.59
C ASP A 31 -7.67 -6.89 -11.30
N MET A 32 -8.29 -5.75 -11.01
CA MET A 32 -7.62 -4.53 -10.56
C MET A 32 -8.09 -4.15 -9.16
N GLN A 33 -7.16 -3.75 -8.30
CA GLN A 33 -7.44 -3.23 -6.96
C GLN A 33 -7.01 -1.77 -6.88
N PHE A 34 -7.97 -0.90 -6.61
CA PHE A 34 -7.72 0.51 -6.31
C PHE A 34 -7.83 0.71 -4.81
N VAL A 35 -6.74 1.15 -4.18
CA VAL A 35 -6.68 1.41 -2.74
C VAL A 35 -6.38 2.89 -2.54
N TYR A 36 -7.25 3.57 -1.81
CA TYR A 36 -6.96 4.93 -1.37
C TYR A 36 -5.99 4.90 -0.19
N ASN A 37 -4.69 4.99 -0.49
CA ASN A 37 -3.59 4.77 0.45
C ASN A 37 -3.63 5.69 1.70
N HIS A 38 -4.34 6.81 1.66
CA HIS A 38 -4.47 7.73 2.79
C HIS A 38 -5.66 7.46 3.71
N GLY A 39 -6.53 6.51 3.37
CA GLY A 39 -7.70 6.14 4.18
C GLY A 39 -7.90 4.65 4.37
N LEU A 40 -7.16 3.81 3.65
CA LEU A 40 -7.29 2.36 3.69
C LEU A 40 -5.94 1.69 3.94
N LEU A 41 -5.90 0.86 4.99
CA LEU A 41 -4.85 -0.13 5.17
C LEU A 41 -5.09 -1.29 4.20
N HIS A 42 -4.00 -1.90 3.78
CA HIS A 42 -4.04 -3.07 2.92
C HIS A 42 -2.90 -4.01 3.28
N ASP A 43 -3.19 -5.30 3.29
CA ASP A 43 -2.24 -6.37 3.57
C ASP A 43 -2.53 -7.58 2.67
N ARG A 44 -1.71 -8.61 2.79
CA ARG A 44 -1.82 -9.88 2.09
C ARG A 44 -1.48 -11.01 3.05
N THR A 45 -2.35 -12.02 3.09
CA THR A 45 -2.08 -13.28 3.78
C THR A 45 -0.79 -13.97 3.28
N GLY A 46 -0.22 -14.83 4.12
CA GLY A 46 0.88 -15.72 3.72
C GLY A 46 0.50 -16.60 2.53
N PHE A 47 1.46 -16.88 1.65
CA PHE A 47 1.30 -17.80 0.53
C PHE A 47 2.64 -18.49 0.22
N LEU A 48 2.56 -19.63 -0.48
CA LEU A 48 3.73 -20.33 -1.01
C LEU A 48 3.77 -20.12 -2.53
N ASP A 49 4.95 -19.80 -3.03
CA ASP A 49 5.19 -19.71 -4.47
C ASP A 49 5.29 -21.10 -5.10
N TRP A 50 4.93 -21.18 -6.37
CA TRP A 50 5.18 -22.37 -7.18
C TRP A 50 6.68 -22.53 -7.47
N PRO A 51 7.19 -23.77 -7.52
CA PRO A 51 8.55 -24.03 -7.99
C PRO A 51 8.76 -23.45 -9.40
N GLU A 52 7.78 -23.62 -10.29
CA GLU A 52 7.80 -23.12 -11.66
C GLU A 52 7.57 -21.59 -11.71
N PRO A 53 8.54 -20.78 -12.20
CA PRO A 53 8.44 -19.31 -12.21
C PRO A 53 7.18 -18.76 -12.90
N GLN A 54 6.78 -19.36 -14.02
CA GLN A 54 5.62 -18.94 -14.82
C GLN A 54 4.26 -19.15 -14.12
N ARG A 55 4.25 -19.88 -13.00
CA ARG A 55 3.03 -20.11 -12.18
C ARG A 55 2.99 -19.20 -10.95
N ARG A 56 4.09 -18.52 -10.63
CA ARG A 56 4.17 -17.64 -9.47
C ARG A 56 3.22 -16.46 -9.63
N ARG A 57 2.76 -15.93 -8.51
CA ARG A 57 1.87 -14.78 -8.50
C ARG A 57 2.63 -13.55 -8.99
N HIS A 58 2.20 -12.97 -10.10
CA HIS A 58 2.75 -11.72 -10.62
C HIS A 58 1.72 -10.60 -10.52
N LEU A 59 2.13 -9.44 -9.99
CA LEU A 59 1.30 -8.24 -9.88
C LEU A 59 2.11 -7.01 -10.25
N LEU A 60 1.48 -6.10 -10.98
CA LEU A 60 1.98 -4.75 -11.19
C LEU A 60 1.34 -3.80 -10.18
N ARG A 61 2.14 -2.90 -9.60
CA ARG A 61 1.68 -1.90 -8.64
C ARG A 61 2.05 -0.51 -9.13
N LEU A 62 1.06 0.36 -9.20
CA LEU A 62 1.21 1.77 -9.56
C LEU A 62 0.80 2.66 -8.38
N TRP A 63 1.52 3.76 -8.22
CA TRP A 63 1.13 4.85 -7.30
C TRP A 63 0.60 5.99 -8.15
N LEU A 64 -0.62 6.43 -7.86
CA LEU A 64 -1.31 7.47 -8.61
C LEU A 64 -1.53 8.67 -7.69
N SER A 65 -1.21 9.86 -8.19
CA SER A 65 -1.59 11.12 -7.58
C SER A 65 -2.54 11.83 -8.54
N VAL A 66 -3.82 11.88 -8.21
CA VAL A 66 -4.83 12.44 -9.10
C VAL A 66 -5.03 13.95 -8.83
N PRO A 67 -5.35 14.75 -9.86
CA PRO A 67 -5.78 16.13 -9.67
C PRO A 67 -7.01 16.20 -8.74
N GLY A 68 -7.06 17.22 -7.87
CA GLY A 68 -8.20 17.44 -6.97
C GLY A 68 -8.31 16.51 -5.75
N ASP A 69 -7.32 15.65 -5.50
CA ASP A 69 -7.29 14.81 -4.30
C ASP A 69 -7.03 15.63 -3.02
N ARG A 70 -7.32 15.08 -1.84
CA ARG A 70 -7.29 15.82 -0.56
C ARG A 70 -5.88 16.31 -0.22
N PRO A 71 -5.75 17.46 0.47
CA PRO A 71 -4.48 17.89 1.04
C PRO A 71 -4.00 16.92 2.14
N LEU A 72 -2.70 16.74 2.24
CA LEU A 72 -2.05 15.98 3.32
C LEU A 72 -1.40 16.91 4.34
N PRO A 73 -1.37 16.53 5.63
CA PRO A 73 -0.59 17.27 6.62
C PRO A 73 0.91 17.33 6.27
N PRO A 74 1.63 18.42 6.61
CA PRO A 74 3.05 18.60 6.27
C PRO A 74 3.97 17.44 6.68
N VAL A 75 3.66 16.74 7.78
CA VAL A 75 4.44 15.58 8.25
C VAL A 75 4.52 14.45 7.21
N PHE A 76 3.58 14.37 6.27
CA PHE A 76 3.62 13.36 5.20
C PHE A 76 4.75 13.63 4.20
N ALA A 77 5.23 14.87 4.05
CA ALA A 77 6.31 15.21 3.12
C ALA A 77 7.61 14.44 3.43
N GLN A 78 7.87 14.10 4.70
CA GLN A 78 9.04 13.29 5.07
C GLN A 78 9.03 11.92 4.39
N ARG A 79 7.85 11.33 4.16
CA ARG A 79 7.70 9.99 3.57
C ARG A 79 7.58 10.02 2.04
N TYR A 80 6.94 11.04 1.49
CA TYR A 80 6.58 11.11 0.06
C TYR A 80 7.45 12.10 -0.74
N GLY A 81 8.28 12.91 -0.07
CA GLY A 81 9.06 13.99 -0.67
C GLY A 81 8.22 15.23 -0.99
N SER A 82 7.09 15.05 -1.69
CA SER A 82 6.12 16.08 -2.03
C SER A 82 4.73 15.72 -1.51
N ILE A 83 3.96 16.74 -1.14
CA ILE A 83 2.53 16.63 -0.80
C ILE A 83 1.64 17.45 -1.76
N THR A 84 2.22 17.91 -2.87
CA THR A 84 1.50 18.65 -3.90
C THR A 84 0.43 17.76 -4.53
N ILE A 85 -0.80 18.24 -4.61
CA ILE A 85 -1.90 17.51 -5.24
C ILE A 85 -1.57 17.30 -6.73
N GLY A 86 -1.74 16.08 -7.23
CA GLY A 86 -1.31 15.70 -8.57
C GLY A 86 0.17 15.30 -8.67
N ASP A 87 0.96 15.54 -7.63
CA ASP A 87 2.41 15.30 -7.62
C ASP A 87 2.92 14.86 -6.22
N ARG A 88 2.32 13.79 -5.68
CA ARG A 88 2.71 13.16 -4.40
C ARG A 88 3.22 11.71 -4.53
N GLY A 89 3.39 11.23 -5.78
CA GLY A 89 4.12 10.02 -6.15
C GLY A 89 3.95 8.76 -5.28
N GLY A 90 4.97 7.89 -5.36
CA GLY A 90 5.20 6.80 -4.41
C GLY A 90 6.39 7.11 -3.52
N ILE A 91 6.83 6.13 -2.72
CA ILE A 91 8.05 6.28 -1.90
C ILE A 91 9.27 6.04 -2.79
N VAL A 92 10.10 7.07 -2.95
CA VAL A 92 11.33 7.04 -3.77
C VAL A 92 12.50 7.46 -2.89
N THR A 93 13.56 6.66 -2.91
CA THR A 93 14.86 6.97 -2.29
C THR A 93 15.89 7.31 -3.37
N PRO A 94 17.03 7.95 -3.04
CA PRO A 94 18.09 8.21 -4.01
C PRO A 94 18.59 6.96 -4.76
N GLU A 95 18.48 5.78 -4.16
CA GLU A 95 18.89 4.50 -4.73
C GLU A 95 17.80 3.82 -5.57
N THR A 96 16.58 4.36 -5.57
CA THR A 96 15.43 3.77 -6.26
C THR A 96 15.66 3.80 -7.77
N ARG A 97 15.73 2.60 -8.37
CA ARG A 97 15.70 2.41 -9.82
C ARG A 97 14.32 1.93 -10.23
N LEU A 98 13.59 2.76 -10.97
CA LEU A 98 12.29 2.36 -11.50
C LEU A 98 12.49 1.27 -12.55
N HIS A 99 11.84 0.12 -12.34
CA HIS A 99 11.89 -1.02 -13.22
C HIS A 99 10.52 -1.70 -13.26
N ALA A 100 9.91 -1.76 -14.44
CA ALA A 100 8.62 -2.40 -14.69
C ALA A 100 8.73 -3.22 -15.97
N PRO A 101 9.30 -4.43 -15.91
CA PRO A 101 9.46 -5.27 -17.08
C PRO A 101 8.06 -5.71 -17.55
N ILE A 102 7.76 -5.44 -18.81
CA ILE A 102 6.48 -5.80 -19.43
C ILE A 102 6.53 -7.22 -20.01
N ASP A 103 7.74 -7.69 -20.32
CA ASP A 103 8.01 -9.04 -20.83
C ASP A 103 8.61 -9.87 -19.68
N ALA A 104 7.82 -10.79 -19.10
CA ALA A 104 8.21 -11.70 -18.04
C ALA A 104 7.87 -13.15 -18.39
#